data_AF-A0A1Q7XZS2-F1
#
_entry.id   AF-A0A1Q7XZS2-F1
#
_cell.length_a   1.000
_cell.length_b   1.000
_cell.length_c   1.000
_cell.angle_alpha   90.00
_cell.angle_beta   90.00
_cell.angle_gamma   90.00
#
_symmetry.space_group_name_H-M   'P 1'
#
loop_
_entity.id
_entity.type
_entity.pdbx_description
1 polymer ?
#
loop_
_entity_poly.entity_id
_entity_poly.type
_entity_poly.pdbx_seq_one_letter_code
_entity_poly.pdbx_strand_id
1 'polypeptide(L)'
;MQIVGIIEDARNDGLRNPIKPAVFVPYTLNMREGTQILVRSEVPPLTLLHAVRAQLLAVNPDQQTWNEIEDLDSWISNEPEWQQDHLAAWIFGVFAWLALALAAVGLYSVLSYTVAQRTKEFGIRIALGAQSGHVLRIVFVSTLGSVATGILAGLALTLATSTILAKWAEDNSRDPIILFAETLLLSLVSAMACAIPARHACEVDPMTALRCE
;
A
#
# COMPACT_ATOMS: atom_id res chain seq x y z
N MET A 1 15.84 -5.41 44.04
CA MET A 1 15.80 -6.30 42.85
C MET A 1 17.07 -6.06 42.06
N GLN A 2 17.71 -7.12 41.58
CA GLN A 2 18.92 -7.02 40.74
C GLN A 2 18.51 -7.17 39.28
N ILE A 3 19.00 -6.29 38.41
CA ILE A 3 18.81 -6.39 36.97
C ILE A 3 19.77 -7.46 36.43
N VAL A 4 19.22 -8.51 35.83
CA VAL A 4 20.00 -9.64 35.28
C VAL A 4 20.17 -9.57 33.76
N GLY A 5 19.43 -8.70 33.09
CA GLY A 5 19.47 -8.52 31.63
C GLY A 5 18.58 -7.35 31.20
N ILE A 6 18.83 -6.88 29.99
CA ILE A 6 18.04 -5.85 29.30
C ILE A 6 17.70 -6.40 27.93
N ILE A 7 16.44 -6.25 27.52
CA ILE A 7 15.94 -6.64 26.19
C ILE A 7 15.59 -5.37 25.40
N GLU A 8 15.44 -5.52 24.09
CA GLU A 8 14.92 -4.47 23.22
C GLU A 8 13.46 -4.17 23.53
N ASP A 9 13.03 -2.96 23.18
CA ASP A 9 11.66 -2.49 23.39
C ASP A 9 10.65 -3.38 22.64
N ALA A 10 9.58 -3.73 23.34
CA ALA A 10 8.46 -4.49 22.78
C ALA A 10 7.16 -3.69 22.97
N ARG A 11 6.34 -3.65 21.92
CA ARG A 11 4.99 -3.07 22.02
C ARG A 11 4.20 -3.81 23.10
N ASN A 12 3.77 -3.09 24.12
CA ASN A 12 3.20 -3.66 25.34
C ASN A 12 1.97 -2.89 25.86
N ASP A 13 1.46 -1.95 25.07
CA ASP A 13 0.31 -1.11 25.40
C ASP A 13 -0.61 -0.93 24.18
N GLY A 14 -0.82 -2.00 23.41
CA GLY A 14 -1.52 -1.93 22.12
C GLY A 14 -0.61 -1.52 20.97
N LEU A 15 -1.22 -1.28 19.80
CA LEU A 15 -0.53 -0.98 18.54
C LEU A 15 -0.29 0.53 18.40
N ARG A 16 -1.18 1.36 18.93
CA ARG A 16 -1.14 2.82 18.72
C ARG A 16 -0.44 3.60 19.82
N ASN A 17 -0.35 3.06 21.03
CA ASN A 17 0.22 3.78 22.17
C ASN A 17 1.75 3.64 22.20
N PRO A 18 2.46 4.63 22.81
CA PRO A 18 3.89 4.53 23.01
C PRO A 18 4.23 3.37 23.95
N ILE A 19 5.41 2.78 23.72
CA ILE A 19 5.92 1.66 24.51
C ILE A 19 6.07 2.12 25.97
N LYS A 20 5.45 1.38 26.89
CA LYS A 20 5.53 1.65 28.32
C LYS A 20 6.74 0.95 28.93
N PRO A 21 7.37 1.49 29.99
CA PRO A 21 8.40 0.78 30.72
C PRO A 21 7.85 -0.52 31.31
N ALA A 22 8.47 -1.66 30.98
CA ALA A 22 8.09 -2.98 31.48
C ALA A 22 9.29 -3.67 32.16
N VAL A 23 8.99 -4.48 33.18
CA VAL A 23 9.98 -5.29 33.87
C VAL A 23 9.45 -6.72 33.95
N PHE A 24 10.27 -7.68 33.52
CA PHE A 24 9.95 -9.10 33.63
C PHE A 24 10.45 -9.63 34.96
N VAL A 25 9.54 -10.18 35.76
CA VAL A 25 9.85 -10.80 37.05
C VAL A 25 9.44 -12.27 37.04
N PRO A 26 10.20 -13.16 37.70
CA PRO A 26 9.80 -14.56 37.85
C PRO A 26 8.42 -14.69 38.49
N TYR A 27 7.60 -15.59 37.95
CA TYR A 27 6.25 -15.85 38.47
C TYR A 27 6.25 -16.28 39.94
N THR A 28 7.34 -16.89 40.42
CA THR A 28 7.51 -17.30 41.83
C THR A 28 7.62 -16.12 42.80
N LEU A 29 8.06 -14.94 42.34
CA LEU A 29 8.18 -13.74 43.17
C LEU A 29 6.89 -12.93 43.18
N ASN A 30 6.18 -12.90 42.06
CA ASN A 30 4.97 -12.11 41.91
C ASN A 30 4.06 -12.72 40.84
N MET A 31 3.11 -13.55 41.27
CA MET A 31 2.04 -14.05 40.40
C MET A 31 0.77 -13.27 40.73
N ARG A 32 0.31 -12.44 39.79
CA ARG A 32 -0.96 -11.72 39.94
C ARG A 32 -2.13 -12.67 39.75
N GLU A 33 -3.23 -12.42 40.46
CA GLU A 33 -4.49 -13.08 40.17
C GLU A 33 -4.91 -12.78 38.71
N GLY A 34 -5.28 -13.83 37.96
CA GLY A 34 -5.58 -13.72 36.53
C GLY A 34 -4.35 -13.71 35.61
N THR A 35 -3.27 -14.40 35.97
CA THR A 35 -2.09 -14.53 35.10
C THR A 35 -2.42 -15.30 33.82
N GLN A 36 -2.16 -14.68 32.66
CA GLN A 36 -2.25 -15.33 31.36
C GLN A 36 -1.04 -16.24 31.11
N ILE A 37 -1.27 -17.40 30.52
CA ILE A 37 -0.20 -18.35 30.15
C ILE A 37 -0.09 -18.36 28.63
N LEU A 38 1.07 -17.95 28.13
CA LEU A 38 1.38 -18.04 26.71
C LEU A 38 2.12 -19.35 26.42
N VAL A 39 1.55 -20.17 25.53
CA VAL A 39 2.12 -21.47 25.14
C VAL A 39 2.60 -21.38 23.70
N ARG A 40 3.90 -21.62 23.49
CA ARG A 40 4.46 -21.76 22.14
C ARG A 40 4.28 -23.20 21.67
N SER A 41 3.73 -23.35 20.47
CA SER A 41 3.45 -24.65 19.85
C SER A 41 4.10 -24.75 18.47
N GLU A 42 4.56 -25.95 18.09
CA GLU A 42 4.99 -26.26 16.72
C GLU A 42 3.84 -26.80 15.85
N VAL A 43 2.75 -27.22 16.48
CA VAL A 43 1.51 -27.69 15.83
C VAL A 43 0.43 -26.60 15.91
N PRO A 44 -0.66 -26.68 15.10
CA PRO A 44 -1.74 -25.71 15.16
C PRO A 44 -2.22 -25.48 16.62
N PRO A 45 -2.13 -24.26 17.16
CA PRO A 45 -2.23 -24.01 18.61
C PRO A 45 -3.51 -24.54 19.26
N LEU A 46 -4.63 -24.42 18.55
CA LEU A 46 -5.95 -24.85 19.02
C LEU A 46 -6.07 -26.37 19.17
N THR A 47 -5.19 -27.16 18.54
CA THR A 47 -5.17 -28.63 18.70
C THR A 47 -4.61 -29.07 20.05
N LEU A 48 -3.74 -28.25 20.68
CA LEU A 48 -3.18 -28.53 22.00
C LEU A 48 -4.11 -28.17 23.15
N LEU A 49 -5.20 -27.44 22.88
CA LEU A 49 -6.08 -26.88 23.88
C LEU A 49 -6.65 -27.92 24.85
N HIS A 50 -7.08 -29.08 24.32
CA HIS A 50 -7.58 -30.17 25.15
C HIS A 50 -6.49 -30.76 26.05
N ALA A 51 -5.29 -30.98 25.50
CA ALA A 51 -4.16 -31.53 26.24
C ALA A 51 -3.69 -30.60 27.36
N VAL A 52 -3.61 -29.29 27.08
CA VAL A 52 -3.26 -28.27 28.07
C VAL A 52 -4.32 -28.19 29.17
N ARG A 53 -5.61 -28.20 28.81
CA ARG A 53 -6.72 -28.16 29.79
C ARG A 53 -6.72 -29.40 30.69
N ALA A 54 -6.46 -30.58 30.14
CA ALA A 54 -6.36 -31.81 30.92
C ALA A 54 -5.23 -31.74 31.97
N GLN A 55 -4.08 -31.18 31.60
CA GLN A 55 -2.96 -30.98 32.54
C GLN A 55 -3.28 -29.94 33.63
N LEU A 56 -3.95 -28.83 33.28
CA LEU A 56 -4.38 -27.83 34.25
C LEU A 56 -5.34 -28.42 35.29
N LEU A 57 -6.33 -29.19 34.84
CA LEU A 57 -7.30 -29.85 35.72
C LEU A 57 -6.66 -30.95 36.59
N ALA A 58 -5.60 -31.60 36.11
CA ALA A 58 -4.84 -32.58 36.90
C ALA A 58 -4.06 -31.91 38.06
N VAL A 59 -3.61 -30.67 37.87
CA VAL A 59 -2.93 -29.90 38.93
C VAL A 59 -3.93 -29.31 39.92
N ASN A 60 -5.02 -28.71 39.43
CA ASN A 60 -6.07 -28.15 40.25
C ASN A 60 -7.45 -28.27 39.55
N PRO A 61 -8.33 -29.18 40.01
CA PRO A 61 -9.65 -29.38 39.42
C PRO A 61 -10.58 -28.18 39.53
N ASP A 62 -10.40 -27.33 40.55
CA ASP A 62 -11.23 -26.14 40.80
C ASP A 62 -10.71 -24.90 40.05
N GLN A 63 -9.66 -25.05 39.23
CA GLN A 63 -9.05 -23.95 38.51
C GLN A 63 -10.00 -23.43 37.42
N GLN A 64 -10.41 -22.16 37.57
CA GLN A 64 -11.15 -21.46 36.53
C GLN A 64 -10.19 -21.08 35.40
N THR A 65 -10.54 -21.49 34.18
CA THR A 65 -9.90 -21.03 32.94
C THR A 65 -10.78 -19.96 32.31
N TRP A 66 -10.18 -18.92 31.75
CA TRP A 66 -10.92 -18.00 30.89
C TRP A 66 -11.52 -18.77 29.71
N ASN A 67 -12.75 -18.44 29.32
CA ASN A 67 -13.43 -19.13 28.21
C ASN A 67 -12.90 -18.71 26.84
N GLU A 68 -12.32 -17.51 26.76
CA GLU A 68 -11.72 -16.97 25.54
C GLU A 68 -10.28 -17.45 25.45
N ILE A 69 -10.09 -18.58 24.77
CA ILE A 69 -8.77 -19.09 24.42
C ILE A 69 -8.62 -18.87 22.92
N GLU A 70 -7.70 -18.00 22.55
CA GLU A 70 -7.41 -17.66 21.17
C GLU A 70 -5.94 -17.96 20.86
N ASP A 71 -5.65 -18.28 19.61
CA ASP A 71 -4.30 -18.21 19.10
C ASP A 71 -3.84 -16.75 18.98
N LEU A 72 -2.53 -16.54 19.01
CA LEU A 72 -1.96 -15.19 19.05
C LEU A 72 -2.36 -14.36 17.83
N ASP A 73 -2.46 -14.98 16.65
CA ASP A 73 -2.85 -14.31 15.41
C ASP A 73 -4.30 -13.82 15.47
N SER A 74 -5.24 -14.67 15.91
CA SER A 74 -6.63 -14.26 16.11
C SER A 74 -6.74 -13.14 17.13
N TRP A 75 -6.03 -13.25 18.26
CA TRP A 75 -6.04 -12.24 19.31
C TRP A 75 -5.59 -10.86 18.80
N ILE A 76 -4.49 -10.80 18.05
CA ILE A 76 -4.00 -9.55 17.43
C ILE A 76 -5.00 -9.04 16.37
N SER A 77 -5.54 -9.93 15.54
CA SER A 77 -6.45 -9.54 14.46
C SER A 77 -7.84 -9.07 14.95
N ASN A 78 -8.26 -9.54 16.13
CA ASN A 78 -9.50 -9.16 16.80
C ASN A 78 -9.36 -7.86 17.60
N GLU A 79 -8.13 -7.36 17.76
CA GLU A 79 -7.88 -6.13 18.49
C GLU A 79 -8.54 -4.94 17.75
N PRO A 80 -9.35 -4.10 18.42
CA PRO A 80 -10.10 -3.03 17.75
C PRO A 80 -9.20 -2.05 16.99
N GLU A 81 -7.98 -1.82 17.48
CA GLU A 81 -6.99 -0.97 16.84
C GLU A 81 -6.57 -1.54 15.48
N TRP A 82 -6.27 -2.84 15.41
CA TRP A 82 -5.92 -3.53 14.17
C TRP A 82 -7.06 -3.47 13.15
N GLN A 83 -8.29 -3.74 13.58
CA GLN A 83 -9.46 -3.75 12.69
C GLN A 83 -9.77 -2.35 12.13
N GLN A 84 -9.64 -1.30 12.94
CA GLN A 84 -9.86 0.07 12.50
C GLN A 84 -8.85 0.49 11.44
N ASP A 85 -7.56 0.22 11.68
CA ASP A 85 -6.50 0.58 10.74
C ASP A 85 -6.63 -0.23 9.43
N HIS A 86 -6.99 -1.52 9.52
CA HIS A 86 -7.21 -2.36 8.35
C HIS A 86 -8.42 -1.89 7.51
N LEU A 87 -9.52 -1.51 8.16
CA LEU A 87 -10.70 -0.97 7.49
C LEU A 87 -10.38 0.36 6.80
N ALA A 88 -9.67 1.26 7.48
CA ALA A 88 -9.24 2.53 6.90
C ALA A 88 -8.34 2.30 5.67
N ALA A 89 -7.36 1.39 5.79
CA ALA A 89 -6.48 1.02 4.68
C ALA A 89 -7.27 0.48 3.48
N TRP A 90 -8.28 -0.36 3.70
CA TRP A 90 -9.16 -0.86 2.64
C TRP A 90 -9.94 0.26 1.94
N ILE A 91 -10.55 1.16 2.71
CA ILE A 91 -11.35 2.28 2.16
C ILE A 91 -10.44 3.20 1.33
N PHE A 92 -9.29 3.59 1.87
CA PHE A 92 -8.32 4.41 1.14
C PHE A 92 -7.75 3.68 -0.08
N GLY A 93 -7.54 2.36 0.00
CA GLY A 93 -7.13 1.54 -1.14
C GLY A 93 -8.15 1.56 -2.28
N VAL A 94 -9.44 1.46 -1.98
CA VAL A 94 -10.52 1.58 -2.98
C VAL A 94 -10.54 2.97 -3.60
N PHE A 95 -10.46 4.03 -2.78
CA PHE A 95 -10.41 5.41 -3.30
C PHE A 95 -9.16 5.67 -4.16
N ALA A 96 -8.00 5.17 -3.75
CA ALA A 96 -6.77 5.28 -4.50
C ALA A 96 -6.88 4.57 -5.86
N TRP A 97 -7.47 3.38 -5.89
CA TRP A 97 -7.72 2.65 -7.14
C TRP A 97 -8.67 3.41 -8.08
N LEU A 98 -9.76 3.98 -7.55
CA LEU A 98 -10.69 4.80 -8.33
C LEU A 98 -10.01 6.07 -8.87
N ALA A 99 -9.23 6.75 -8.04
CA ALA A 99 -8.48 7.94 -8.43
C ALA A 99 -7.46 7.63 -9.53
N LEU A 100 -6.75 6.51 -9.41
CA LEU A 100 -5.82 6.00 -10.42
C LEU A 100 -6.53 5.70 -11.75
N ALA A 101 -7.69 5.04 -11.70
CA ALA A 101 -8.49 4.75 -12.89
C ALA A 101 -8.96 6.05 -13.58
N LEU A 102 -9.46 7.01 -12.80
CA LEU A 102 -9.86 8.32 -13.31
C LEU A 102 -8.69 9.09 -13.93
N ALA A 103 -7.52 9.06 -13.29
CA ALA A 103 -6.31 9.67 -13.83
C ALA A 103 -5.87 9.02 -15.14
N ALA A 104 -5.92 7.68 -15.23
CA ALA A 104 -5.60 6.95 -16.45
C ALA A 104 -6.57 7.29 -17.60
N VAL A 105 -7.87 7.36 -17.33
CA VAL A 105 -8.88 7.78 -18.31
C VAL A 105 -8.66 9.23 -18.74
N GLY A 106 -8.37 10.13 -17.80
CA GLY A 106 -8.06 11.53 -18.11
C GLY A 106 -6.84 11.67 -19.00
N LEU A 107 -5.76 10.95 -18.68
CA LEU A 107 -4.53 10.93 -19.49
C LEU A 107 -4.80 10.38 -20.89
N TYR A 108 -5.54 9.27 -21.00
CA TYR A 108 -5.97 8.72 -22.28
C TYR A 108 -6.77 9.73 -23.10
N SER A 109 -7.73 10.42 -22.48
CA SER A 109 -8.60 11.41 -23.14
C SER A 109 -7.79 12.59 -23.70
N VAL A 110 -6.91 13.18 -22.88
CA VAL A 110 -6.07 14.31 -23.30
C VAL A 110 -5.12 13.91 -24.43
N LEU A 111 -4.52 12.72 -24.36
CA LEU A 111 -3.62 12.24 -25.40
C LEU A 111 -4.34 11.89 -26.69
N SER A 112 -5.48 11.21 -26.61
CA SER A 112 -6.31 10.89 -27.77
C SER A 112 -6.76 12.18 -28.48
N TYR A 113 -7.18 13.19 -27.72
CA TYR A 113 -7.53 14.50 -28.27
C TYR A 113 -6.33 15.19 -28.95
N THR A 114 -5.16 15.17 -28.30
CA THR A 114 -3.92 15.77 -28.85
C THR A 114 -3.48 15.09 -30.15
N VAL A 115 -3.59 13.76 -30.19
CA VAL A 115 -3.31 12.97 -31.41
C VAL A 115 -4.30 13.35 -32.51
N ALA A 116 -5.61 13.35 -32.23
CA ALA A 116 -6.64 13.69 -33.19
C ALA A 116 -6.46 15.10 -33.79
N GLN A 117 -6.06 16.07 -32.97
CA GLN A 117 -5.80 17.44 -33.42
C GLN A 117 -4.57 17.55 -34.34
N ARG A 118 -3.57 16.68 -34.14
CA ARG A 118 -2.31 16.65 -34.93
C ARG A 118 -2.32 15.64 -36.08
N THR A 119 -3.37 14.84 -36.26
CA THR A 119 -3.49 13.87 -37.36
C THR A 119 -3.26 14.50 -38.73
N LYS A 120 -3.74 15.74 -38.97
CA LYS A 120 -3.51 16.46 -40.23
C LYS A 120 -2.03 16.78 -40.47
N GLU A 121 -1.33 17.26 -39.45
CA GLU A 121 0.11 17.55 -39.54
C GLU A 121 0.92 16.27 -39.77
N PHE A 122 0.53 15.18 -39.09
CA PHE A 122 1.15 13.87 -39.25
C PHE A 122 0.94 13.32 -40.67
N GLY A 123 -0.28 13.43 -41.21
CA GLY A 123 -0.60 13.02 -42.58
C GLY A 123 0.22 13.76 -43.64
N ILE A 124 0.38 15.09 -43.50
CA ILE A 124 1.22 15.89 -44.42
C ILE A 124 2.69 15.47 -44.34
N ARG A 125 3.24 15.28 -43.14
CA ARG A 125 4.65 14.84 -42.98
C ARG A 125 4.89 13.45 -43.57
N ILE A 126 3.96 12.52 -43.36
CA ILE A 126 4.06 11.16 -43.92
C ILE A 126 3.96 11.20 -45.44
N ALA A 127 3.06 12.02 -46.01
CA ALA A 127 2.95 12.21 -47.46
C ALA A 127 4.23 12.81 -48.09
N LEU A 128 5.00 13.61 -47.32
CA LEU A 128 6.31 14.13 -47.71
C LEU A 128 7.47 13.13 -47.49
N GLY A 129 7.17 11.89 -47.08
CA GLY A 129 8.16 10.81 -46.91
C GLY A 129 8.73 10.68 -45.49
N ALA A 130 8.14 11.33 -44.48
CA ALA A 130 8.59 11.16 -43.10
C ALA A 130 8.26 9.74 -42.58
N GLN A 131 9.25 9.10 -41.95
CA GLN A 131 9.08 7.81 -41.32
C GLN A 131 8.11 7.92 -40.13
N SER A 132 7.12 7.02 -40.07
CA SER A 132 6.09 6.95 -39.02
C SER A 132 6.67 6.90 -37.59
N GLY A 133 7.86 6.32 -37.43
CA GLY A 133 8.59 6.31 -36.14
C GLY A 133 9.01 7.69 -35.63
N HIS A 134 9.22 8.68 -36.51
CA HIS A 134 9.60 10.04 -36.09
C HIS A 134 8.41 10.78 -35.47
N VAL A 135 7.20 10.56 -36.00
CA VAL A 135 5.95 11.07 -35.42
C VAL A 135 5.69 10.45 -34.05
N LEU A 136 5.87 9.13 -33.95
CA LEU A 136 5.72 8.35 -32.72
C LEU A 136 6.63 8.87 -31.60
N ARG A 137 7.90 9.16 -31.94
CA ARG A 137 8.88 9.74 -31.00
C ARG A 137 8.47 11.12 -30.49
N ILE A 138 7.92 11.99 -31.35
CA ILE A 138 7.48 13.33 -30.94
C ILE A 138 6.33 13.25 -29.95
N VAL A 139 5.33 12.39 -30.21
CA VAL A 139 4.21 12.18 -29.29
C VAL A 139 4.71 11.61 -27.98
N PHE A 140 5.54 10.55 -28.01
CA PHE A 140 6.10 9.95 -26.80
C PHE A 140 6.91 10.92 -25.94
N VAL A 141 7.78 11.73 -26.55
CA VAL A 141 8.62 12.69 -25.81
C VAL A 141 7.75 13.78 -25.15
N SER A 142 6.75 14.29 -25.87
CA SER A 142 5.80 15.27 -25.29
C SER A 142 5.03 14.66 -24.11
N THR A 143 4.60 13.41 -24.25
CA THR A 143 3.88 12.69 -23.21
C THR A 143 4.75 12.38 -22.00
N LEU A 144 6.01 11.95 -22.22
CA LEU A 144 6.98 11.73 -21.15
C LEU A 144 7.20 13.00 -20.34
N GLY A 145 7.26 14.16 -21.01
CA GLY A 145 7.38 15.46 -20.35
C GLY A 145 6.22 15.72 -19.38
N SER A 146 4.98 15.57 -19.84
CA SER A 146 3.79 15.77 -18.99
C SER A 146 3.69 14.77 -17.83
N VAL A 147 4.02 13.50 -18.06
CA VAL A 147 4.02 12.48 -17.01
C VAL A 147 5.12 12.76 -15.98
N ALA A 148 6.33 13.11 -16.44
CA ALA A 148 7.45 13.42 -15.55
C ALA A 148 7.17 14.65 -14.69
N THR A 149 6.61 15.72 -15.26
CA THR A 149 6.23 16.91 -14.47
C THR A 149 5.12 16.61 -13.49
N GLY A 150 4.14 15.79 -13.86
CA GLY A 150 3.09 15.30 -12.96
C GLY A 150 3.65 14.51 -11.78
N ILE A 151 4.54 13.54 -12.04
CA ILE A 151 5.20 12.75 -10.99
C ILE A 151 6.04 13.63 -10.06
N LEU A 152 6.84 14.54 -10.62
CA LEU A 152 7.67 15.46 -9.81
C LEU A 152 6.81 16.39 -8.95
N ALA A 153 5.73 16.94 -9.50
CA ALA A 153 4.79 17.77 -8.76
C ALA A 153 4.08 16.96 -7.66
N GLY A 154 3.67 15.73 -7.95
CA GLY A 154 3.08 14.81 -6.99
C GLY A 154 4.03 14.50 -5.83
N LEU A 155 5.28 14.12 -6.12
CA LEU A 155 6.30 13.88 -5.10
C LEU A 155 6.58 15.12 -4.23
N ALA A 156 6.68 16.29 -4.86
CA ALA A 156 6.86 17.55 -4.13
C ALA A 156 5.67 17.86 -3.21
N LEU A 157 4.45 17.64 -3.68
CA LEU A 157 3.24 17.76 -2.87
C LEU A 157 3.26 16.77 -1.72
N THR A 158 3.46 15.48 -1.96
CA THR A 158 3.52 14.45 -0.90
C THR A 158 4.51 14.81 0.20
N LEU A 159 5.71 15.25 -0.16
CA LEU A 159 6.72 15.69 0.81
C LEU A 159 6.26 16.94 1.58
N ALA A 160 5.64 17.91 0.91
CA ALA A 160 5.12 19.12 1.55
C ALA A 160 3.98 18.81 2.53
N THR A 161 2.98 18.03 2.12
CA THR A 161 1.83 17.66 2.97
C THR A 161 2.24 16.73 4.10
N SER A 162 3.28 15.89 3.92
CA SER A 162 3.78 15.01 4.98
C SER A 162 4.13 15.79 6.26
N THR A 163 4.71 16.98 6.13
CA THR A 163 5.11 17.80 7.28
C THR A 163 3.89 18.36 8.03
N ILE A 164 2.78 18.58 7.32
CA ILE A 164 1.52 19.04 7.89
C ILE A 164 0.83 17.86 8.58
N LEU A 165 0.79 16.69 7.92
CA LEU A 165 0.18 15.47 8.46
C LEU A 165 0.92 14.94 9.68
N ALA A 166 2.25 15.10 9.75
CA ALA A 166 3.05 14.72 10.92
C ALA A 166 2.63 15.46 12.21
N LYS A 167 1.88 16.57 12.11
CA LYS A 167 1.31 17.27 13.28
C LYS A 167 0.05 16.60 13.83
N TRP A 168 -0.59 15.75 13.04
CA TRP A 168 -1.86 15.09 13.35
C TRP A 168 -1.73 13.57 13.46
N ALA A 169 -0.71 12.98 12.84
CA ALA A 169 -0.36 11.58 12.90
C ALA A 169 1.08 11.43 13.38
N GLU A 170 1.27 10.85 14.57
CA GLU A 170 2.58 10.65 15.22
C GLU A 170 3.50 9.71 14.43
N ASP A 171 2.93 8.78 13.67
CA ASP A 171 3.66 7.81 12.85
C ASP A 171 3.58 8.19 11.36
N ASN A 172 4.24 9.28 10.99
CA ASN A 172 4.44 9.60 9.58
C ASN A 172 5.70 8.90 9.07
N SER A 173 5.63 7.57 8.97
CA SER A 173 6.71 6.76 8.41
C SER A 173 6.87 7.07 6.92
N ARG A 174 7.83 7.95 6.61
CA ARG A 174 8.31 8.24 5.24
C ARG A 174 9.10 7.05 4.70
N ASP A 175 8.43 5.93 4.49
CA ASP A 175 9.10 4.74 3.98
C ASP A 175 9.52 4.98 2.52
N PRO A 176 10.84 5.02 2.21
CA PRO A 176 11.32 5.21 0.85
C PRO A 176 10.86 4.07 -0.09
N ILE A 177 10.58 2.88 0.44
CA ILE A 177 10.10 1.74 -0.35
C ILE A 177 8.70 2.01 -0.87
N ILE A 178 7.81 2.57 -0.03
CA ILE A 178 6.44 2.90 -0.43
C ILE A 178 6.44 3.99 -1.49
N LEU A 179 7.22 5.05 -1.31
CA LEU A 179 7.35 6.13 -2.30
C LEU A 179 7.89 5.63 -3.64
N PHE A 180 8.87 4.72 -3.60
CA PHE A 180 9.40 4.11 -4.81
C PHE A 180 8.36 3.23 -5.51
N ALA A 181 7.64 2.39 -4.75
CA ALA A 181 6.59 1.53 -5.27
C ALA A 181 5.43 2.34 -5.91
N GLU A 182 5.00 3.42 -5.26
CA GLU A 182 3.97 4.32 -5.80
C GLU A 182 4.43 4.97 -7.11
N THR A 183 5.65 5.51 -7.13
CA THR A 183 6.23 6.15 -8.33
C THR A 183 6.32 5.16 -9.49
N LEU A 184 6.76 3.92 -9.21
CA LEU A 184 6.85 2.86 -10.22
C LEU A 184 5.46 2.48 -10.75
N LEU A 185 4.46 2.34 -9.87
CA LEU A 185 3.09 2.03 -10.23
C LEU A 185 2.48 3.13 -11.10
N LEU A 186 2.61 4.40 -10.71
CA LEU A 186 2.12 5.54 -11.49
C LEU A 186 2.79 5.62 -12.86
N SER A 187 4.09 5.33 -12.93
CA SER A 187 4.84 5.28 -14.19
C SER A 187 4.31 4.18 -15.13
N LEU A 188 4.09 2.97 -14.60
CA LEU A 188 3.54 1.84 -15.37
C LEU A 188 2.13 2.14 -15.89
N VAL A 189 1.25 2.65 -15.03
CA VAL A 189 -0.14 2.98 -15.40
C VAL A 189 -0.17 4.08 -16.44
N SER A 190 0.67 5.11 -16.27
CA SER A 190 0.82 6.19 -17.25
C SER A 190 1.31 5.63 -18.58
N ALA A 191 2.36 4.81 -18.59
CA ALA A 191 2.88 4.18 -19.81
C ALA A 191 1.81 3.34 -20.53
N MET A 192 1.02 2.56 -19.80
CA MET A 192 -0.09 1.78 -20.36
C MET A 192 -1.19 2.67 -20.95
N ALA A 193 -1.61 3.70 -20.22
CA ALA A 193 -2.63 4.65 -20.69
C ALA A 193 -2.18 5.42 -21.94
N CYS A 194 -0.88 5.74 -22.05
CA CYS A 194 -0.31 6.43 -23.20
C CYS A 194 -0.08 5.52 -24.42
N ALA A 195 0.19 4.23 -24.19
CA ALA A 195 0.54 3.29 -25.26
C ALA A 195 -0.62 3.06 -26.23
N ILE A 196 -1.86 3.03 -25.75
CA ILE A 196 -3.05 2.80 -26.59
C ILE A 196 -3.27 3.93 -27.62
N PRO A 197 -3.40 5.22 -27.24
CA PRO A 197 -3.60 6.30 -28.21
C PRO A 197 -2.35 6.50 -29.09
N ALA A 198 -1.15 6.26 -28.57
CA ALA A 198 0.08 6.32 -29.37
C ALA A 198 0.10 5.25 -30.48
N ARG A 199 -0.38 4.02 -30.20
CA ARG A 199 -0.52 2.97 -31.22
C ARG A 199 -1.60 3.33 -32.24
N HIS A 200 -2.76 3.80 -31.78
CA HIS A 200 -3.82 4.28 -32.67
C HIS A 200 -3.33 5.36 -33.64
N ALA A 201 -2.51 6.31 -33.18
CA ALA A 201 -1.91 7.34 -34.03
C ALA A 201 -1.08 6.78 -35.20
N CYS A 202 -0.52 5.58 -35.06
CA CYS A 202 0.36 4.95 -36.04
C CYS A 202 -0.37 4.04 -37.02
N GLU A 203 -1.56 3.59 -36.66
CA GLU A 203 -2.43 2.76 -37.49
C GLU A 203 -3.38 3.60 -38.37
N VAL A 204 -3.42 4.93 -38.18
CA VAL A 204 -4.19 5.82 -39.07
C VAL A 204 -3.54 5.83 -40.44
N ASP A 205 -4.20 5.21 -41.41
CA ASP A 205 -3.80 5.18 -42.81
C ASP A 205 -3.80 6.62 -43.39
N PRO A 206 -2.67 7.14 -43.91
CA PRO A 206 -2.59 8.49 -44.46
C PRO A 206 -3.62 8.75 -45.58
N MET A 207 -4.07 7.70 -46.27
CA MET A 207 -5.10 7.82 -47.31
C MET A 207 -6.52 8.06 -46.76
N THR A 208 -6.86 7.61 -45.55
CA THR A 208 -8.14 7.96 -44.91
C THR A 208 -8.10 9.34 -44.27
N ALA A 209 -6.94 9.76 -43.73
CA ALA A 209 -6.76 11.10 -43.14
C ALA A 209 -6.95 12.26 -44.14
N LEU A 210 -6.66 12.04 -45.42
CA LEU A 210 -6.84 13.03 -46.50
C LEU A 210 -8.23 12.98 -47.16
N ARG A 211 -9.01 11.92 -46.92
CA ARG A 211 -10.30 11.66 -47.59
C ARG A 211 -11.52 12.01 -46.73
N CYS A 212 -11.32 12.34 -45.46
CA CYS A 212 -12.35 12.94 -44.60
C CYS A 212 -12.50 14.43 -44.91
N GLU A 213 -13.27 14.73 -45.96
CA GLU A 213 -14.19 15.87 -45.96
C GLU A 213 -15.50 15.46 -45.28
#